data_AF-A0A0G4KAY8-F1
#
_entry.id   AF-A0A0G4KAY8-F1
#
_cell.length_a   1.000
_cell.length_b   1.000
_cell.length_c   1.000
_cell.angle_alpha   90.00
_cell.angle_beta   90.00
_cell.angle_gamma   90.00
#
_symmetry.space_group_name_H-M   'P 1'
#
loop_
_entity.id
_entity.type
_entity.pdbx_description
1 polymer ?
#
loop_
_entity_poly.entity_id
_entity_poly.type
_entity_poly.pdbx_seq_one_letter_code
_entity_poly.pdbx_strand_id
1 'polypeptide(L)'
;MNNEELDLQFHKLYEEGNHKGIIELILSLPEEQLNDDIKGQLAVAYNNTGEFDLAIEILNSLSEETKSHHTWFYKIAYAYSGKSDMSNANLNIDRALYTLEMNKSLISNEEYDYYNNLYNNLKEYIQGGSMHYEANSVNIDDPDSIIKDISYILSNDIDNEIIEGSIVIKKWNIFINAYPDTITDKSAVINYYISSPDWDRNIFECCASAGKDANTSVGLSNGSFIFGIMTGIKAMNENRILDEVETEFAGKKHKWKVYTSNLVNMGGDNGKPKNVNIYWDMFKDDILKRIGNQKICYIKIYGAKAGNDYSIGELRINDVNIPELAEKMNKYVKTWDETDFSSDKQFFFLVQDNETYTPYPFSNDEILKFIREYSNIVLNLKESEESYDKLGNLAEELTKDYSLASDLFLFLPEICADNEFYNELHSGEIVNFNFQSSQKNCSVYKTQLYTYHLINNYLFELFREGAFNGKENDIYLRFINMSAGYNIYSQIKADYEKKNQKLENLEVNLGFNVDDDYEIR
;
A
#
# COMPACT_ATOMS: atom_id res chain seq x y z
N MET A 1 -20.61 11.18 -36.50
CA MET A 1 -20.92 12.29 -35.60
C MET A 1 -20.44 13.56 -36.28
N ASN A 2 -21.20 14.66 -36.22
CA ASN A 2 -20.68 15.95 -36.71
C ASN A 2 -19.75 16.58 -35.65
N ASN A 3 -18.95 17.59 -36.02
CA ASN A 3 -17.95 18.15 -35.10
C ASN A 3 -18.59 18.83 -33.87
N GLU A 4 -19.75 19.47 -34.02
CA GLU A 4 -20.45 20.11 -32.90
C GLU A 4 -20.96 19.10 -31.86
N GLU A 5 -21.50 17.96 -32.30
CA GLU A 5 -21.92 16.86 -31.42
C GLU A 5 -20.72 16.21 -30.70
N LEU A 6 -19.59 16.09 -31.40
CA LEU A 6 -18.37 15.53 -30.85
C LEU A 6 -17.78 16.44 -29.76
N ASP A 7 -17.70 17.75 -30.02
CA ASP A 7 -17.24 18.74 -29.05
C ASP A 7 -18.11 18.76 -27.78
N LEU A 8 -19.43 18.65 -27.95
CA LEU A 8 -20.38 18.61 -26.82
C LEU A 8 -20.21 17.34 -25.98
N GLN A 9 -19.91 16.21 -26.60
CA GLN A 9 -19.60 14.96 -25.89
C GLN A 9 -18.26 15.03 -25.17
N PHE A 10 -17.22 15.58 -25.79
CA PHE A 10 -15.93 15.78 -25.12
C PHE A 10 -16.07 16.68 -23.90
N HIS A 11 -16.76 17.81 -24.04
CA HIS A 11 -16.98 18.72 -22.92
C HIS A 11 -17.74 18.02 -21.78
N LYS A 12 -18.81 17.27 -22.09
CA LYS A 12 -19.55 16.51 -21.09
C LYS A 12 -18.66 15.48 -20.37
N LEU A 13 -17.92 14.66 -21.11
CA LEU A 13 -17.03 13.65 -20.52
C LEU A 13 -15.92 14.27 -19.68
N TYR A 14 -15.41 15.43 -20.10
CA TYR A 14 -14.39 16.17 -19.37
C TYR A 14 -14.92 16.74 -18.05
N GLU A 15 -16.12 17.35 -18.04
CA GLU A 15 -16.79 17.83 -16.83
C GLU A 15 -17.13 16.69 -15.86
N GLU A 16 -17.42 15.49 -16.37
CA GLU A 16 -17.64 14.27 -15.58
C GLU A 16 -16.33 13.63 -15.09
N GLY A 17 -15.15 14.14 -15.49
CA GLY A 17 -13.85 13.54 -15.19
C GLY A 17 -13.59 12.19 -15.86
N ASN A 18 -14.40 11.82 -16.85
CA ASN A 18 -14.34 10.52 -17.53
C ASN A 18 -13.32 10.53 -18.68
N HIS A 19 -12.04 10.61 -18.33
CA HIS A 19 -10.95 10.67 -19.30
C HIS A 19 -10.75 9.35 -20.09
N LYS A 20 -11.03 8.19 -19.48
CA LYS A 20 -11.06 6.89 -20.19
C LYS A 20 -12.11 6.88 -21.31
N GLY A 21 -13.31 7.41 -21.03
CA GLY A 21 -14.36 7.56 -22.03
C GLY A 21 -13.97 8.50 -23.19
N ILE A 22 -13.17 9.55 -22.92
CA ILE A 22 -12.62 10.41 -23.97
C ILE A 22 -11.65 9.63 -24.87
N ILE A 23 -10.75 8.82 -24.27
CA ILE A 23 -9.81 7.97 -25.01
C ILE A 23 -10.57 7.00 -25.91
N GLU A 24 -11.53 6.26 -25.36
CA GLU A 24 -12.36 5.30 -26.12
C GLU A 24 -13.10 5.98 -27.28
N LEU A 25 -13.68 7.17 -27.03
CA LEU A 25 -14.39 7.93 -28.04
C LEU A 25 -13.45 8.34 -29.18
N ILE A 26 -12.29 8.92 -28.87
CA ILE A 26 -11.32 9.36 -29.89
C ILE A 26 -10.79 8.17 -30.70
N LEU A 27 -10.44 7.06 -30.05
CA LEU A 27 -9.94 5.86 -30.72
C LEU A 27 -10.99 5.18 -31.62
N SER A 28 -12.29 5.47 -31.41
CA SER A 28 -13.37 5.00 -32.27
C SER A 28 -13.60 5.86 -33.53
N LEU A 29 -12.98 7.05 -33.61
CA LEU A 29 -13.15 7.95 -34.74
C LEU A 29 -12.36 7.47 -35.98
N PRO A 30 -12.85 7.76 -37.20
CA PRO A 30 -12.08 7.53 -38.42
C PRO A 30 -10.79 8.36 -38.43
N GLU A 31 -9.71 7.83 -39.03
CA GLU A 31 -8.40 8.50 -39.11
C GLU A 31 -8.47 9.91 -39.72
N GLU A 32 -9.38 10.10 -40.69
CA GLU A 32 -9.66 11.37 -41.37
C GLU A 32 -10.15 12.48 -40.42
N GLN A 33 -10.68 12.11 -39.26
CA GLN A 33 -11.16 13.04 -38.23
C GLN A 33 -10.09 13.33 -37.17
N LEU A 34 -8.98 12.59 -37.13
CA LEU A 34 -7.91 12.74 -36.13
C LEU A 34 -6.94 13.88 -36.50
N ASN A 35 -7.46 15.11 -36.54
CA ASN A 35 -6.66 16.31 -36.68
C ASN A 35 -5.83 16.59 -35.40
N ASP A 36 -4.96 17.60 -35.47
CA ASP A 36 -4.06 17.95 -34.36
C ASP A 36 -4.80 18.37 -33.09
N ASP A 37 -5.97 18.99 -33.20
CA ASP A 37 -6.79 19.39 -32.03
C ASP A 37 -7.32 18.15 -31.29
N ILE A 38 -7.90 17.21 -32.02
CA ILE A 38 -8.43 15.96 -31.45
C ILE A 38 -7.32 15.11 -30.87
N LYS A 39 -6.18 14.98 -31.57
CA LYS A 39 -4.99 14.31 -31.02
C LYS A 39 -4.45 15.04 -29.78
N GLY A 40 -4.50 16.37 -29.78
CA GLY A 40 -4.14 17.20 -28.65
C GLY A 40 -5.05 17.02 -27.44
N GLN A 41 -6.32 16.65 -27.62
CA GLN A 41 -7.24 16.24 -26.55
C GLN A 41 -6.98 14.81 -26.08
N LEU A 42 -6.65 13.90 -27.01
CA LEU A 42 -6.24 12.53 -26.66
C LEU A 42 -5.00 12.52 -25.75
N ALA A 43 -4.00 13.34 -26.06
CA ALA A 43 -2.82 13.49 -25.20
C ALA A 43 -3.17 14.03 -23.80
N VAL A 44 -4.14 14.94 -23.69
CA VAL A 44 -4.62 15.44 -22.38
C VAL A 44 -5.34 14.33 -21.61
N ALA A 45 -6.17 13.54 -22.29
CA ALA A 45 -6.84 12.42 -21.66
C ALA A 45 -5.82 11.40 -21.13
N TYR A 46 -4.83 11.00 -21.94
CA TYR A 46 -3.72 10.14 -21.50
C TYR A 46 -2.92 10.73 -20.33
N ASN A 47 -2.65 12.03 -20.33
CA ASN A 47 -2.02 12.68 -19.19
C ASN A 47 -2.85 12.55 -17.90
N ASN A 48 -4.18 12.64 -17.99
CA ASN A 48 -5.06 12.57 -16.83
C ASN A 48 -5.34 11.14 -16.36
N THR A 49 -5.11 10.13 -17.20
CA THR A 49 -5.19 8.70 -16.85
C THR A 49 -3.82 8.08 -16.57
N GLY A 50 -2.75 8.86 -16.64
CA GLY A 50 -1.40 8.44 -16.25
C GLY A 50 -0.60 7.72 -17.33
N GLU A 51 -1.11 7.59 -18.57
CA GLU A 51 -0.36 7.02 -19.70
C GLU A 51 0.57 8.07 -20.36
N PHE A 52 1.49 8.62 -19.57
CA PHE A 52 2.35 9.73 -19.99
C PHE A 52 3.21 9.43 -21.22
N ASP A 53 3.64 8.18 -21.41
CA ASP A 53 4.39 7.77 -22.60
C ASP A 53 3.56 7.92 -23.89
N LEU A 54 2.29 7.50 -23.85
CA LEU A 54 1.37 7.67 -24.97
C LEU A 54 1.05 9.15 -25.20
N ALA A 55 0.88 9.93 -24.14
CA ALA A 55 0.70 11.37 -24.25
C ALA A 55 1.88 12.04 -24.97
N ILE A 56 3.13 11.69 -24.61
CA ILE A 56 4.35 12.21 -25.25
C ILE A 56 4.44 11.78 -26.72
N GLU A 57 4.15 10.51 -27.02
CA GLU A 57 4.14 9.99 -28.39
C GLU A 57 3.17 10.78 -29.27
N ILE A 58 1.93 10.95 -28.80
CA ILE A 58 0.91 11.71 -29.53
C ILE A 58 1.32 13.17 -29.69
N LEU A 59 1.80 13.83 -28.64
CA LEU A 59 2.24 15.23 -28.70
C LEU A 59 3.39 15.43 -29.70
N ASN A 60 4.34 14.48 -29.76
CA ASN A 60 5.45 14.55 -30.72
C ASN A 60 5.02 14.29 -32.17
N SER A 61 3.89 13.61 -32.38
CA SER A 61 3.33 13.31 -33.71
C SER A 61 2.57 14.47 -34.37
N LEU A 62 2.25 15.53 -33.61
CA LEU A 62 1.51 16.70 -34.13
C LEU A 62 2.33 17.48 -35.16
N SER A 63 1.70 18.42 -35.87
CA SER A 63 2.40 19.30 -36.81
C SER A 63 3.36 20.27 -36.10
N GLU A 64 4.38 20.75 -36.82
CA GLU A 64 5.33 21.75 -36.31
C GLU A 64 4.65 23.08 -35.92
N GLU A 65 3.55 23.43 -36.59
CA GLU A 65 2.72 24.59 -36.25
C GLU A 65 2.15 24.41 -34.84
N THR A 66 1.50 23.28 -34.57
CA THR A 66 0.94 22.96 -33.24
C THR A 66 2.01 22.90 -32.15
N LYS A 67 3.18 22.32 -32.44
CA LYS A 67 4.31 22.24 -31.48
C LYS A 67 4.89 23.60 -31.11
N SER A 68 4.61 24.65 -31.89
CA SER A 68 5.06 26.01 -31.59
C SER A 68 4.14 26.74 -30.59
N HIS A 69 2.96 26.21 -30.29
CA HIS A 69 2.00 26.82 -29.38
C HIS A 69 2.32 26.58 -27.89
N HIS A 70 2.02 27.57 -27.05
CA HIS A 70 2.26 27.51 -25.59
C HIS A 70 1.51 26.35 -24.90
N THR A 71 0.31 26.02 -25.37
CA THR A 71 -0.50 24.90 -24.84
C THR A 71 0.13 23.55 -25.10
N TRP A 72 0.88 23.37 -26.21
CA TRP A 72 1.63 22.15 -26.47
C TRP A 72 2.76 21.97 -25.46
N PHE A 73 3.56 23.02 -25.23
CA PHE A 73 4.64 23.02 -24.24
C PHE A 73 4.12 22.70 -22.84
N TYR A 74 2.96 23.22 -22.47
CA TYR A 74 2.33 22.89 -21.19
C TYR A 74 1.94 21.40 -21.11
N LYS A 75 1.26 20.87 -22.13
CA LYS A 75 0.81 19.46 -22.15
C LYS A 75 1.98 18.49 -22.08
N ILE A 76 3.08 18.77 -22.78
CA ILE A 76 4.27 17.91 -22.73
C ILE A 76 5.05 18.10 -21.43
N ALA A 77 5.10 19.30 -20.85
CA ALA A 77 5.67 19.53 -19.53
C ALA A 77 4.92 18.73 -18.46
N TYR A 78 3.59 18.71 -18.52
CA TYR A 78 2.75 17.89 -17.64
C TYR A 78 3.08 16.41 -17.78
N ALA A 79 3.18 15.90 -19.01
CA ALA A 79 3.53 14.51 -19.27
C ALA A 79 4.92 14.15 -18.70
N TYR A 80 5.94 14.98 -18.95
CA TYR A 80 7.27 14.80 -18.38
C TYR A 80 7.28 14.89 -16.85
N SER A 81 6.45 15.76 -16.27
CA SER A 81 6.29 15.90 -14.83
C SER A 81 5.70 14.63 -14.20
N GLY A 82 4.67 14.04 -14.82
CA GLY A 82 4.11 12.75 -14.41
C GLY A 82 5.14 11.62 -14.46
N LYS A 83 6.03 11.66 -15.46
CA LYS A 83 7.20 10.77 -15.57
C LYS A 83 8.36 11.12 -14.63
N SER A 84 8.20 12.10 -13.74
CA SER A 84 9.26 12.64 -12.87
C SER A 84 10.55 13.06 -13.61
N ASP A 85 10.47 13.33 -14.91
CA ASP A 85 11.58 13.90 -15.69
C ASP A 85 11.58 15.42 -15.51
N MET A 86 12.04 15.85 -14.34
CA MET A 86 11.98 17.26 -13.94
C MET A 86 12.81 18.16 -14.86
N SER A 87 13.84 17.64 -15.52
CA SER A 87 14.65 18.40 -16.47
C SER A 87 13.83 18.79 -17.70
N ASN A 88 13.19 17.81 -18.35
CA ASN A 88 12.34 18.07 -19.50
C ASN A 88 11.04 18.78 -19.10
N ALA A 89 10.48 18.48 -17.94
CA ALA A 89 9.31 19.18 -17.42
C ALA A 89 9.60 20.68 -17.21
N ASN A 90 10.70 21.03 -16.52
CA ASN A 90 11.12 22.42 -16.30
C ASN A 90 11.41 23.13 -17.63
N LEU A 91 12.15 22.48 -18.53
CA LEU A 91 12.45 23.06 -19.86
C LEU A 91 11.17 23.43 -20.61
N ASN A 92 10.17 22.54 -20.61
CA ASN A 92 8.95 22.75 -21.36
C ASN A 92 7.98 23.71 -20.66
N ILE A 93 7.88 23.71 -19.32
CA ILE A 93 7.01 24.68 -18.63
C ILE A 93 7.55 26.11 -18.74
N ASP A 94 8.88 26.29 -18.72
CA ASP A 94 9.52 27.57 -18.99
C ASP A 94 9.26 28.04 -20.43
N ARG A 95 9.31 27.14 -21.41
CA ARG A 95 8.93 27.44 -22.80
C ARG A 95 7.46 27.79 -22.94
N ALA A 96 6.56 27.12 -22.20
CA ALA A 96 5.13 27.43 -22.20
C ALA A 96 4.89 28.86 -21.72
N LEU A 97 5.47 29.25 -20.58
CA LEU A 97 5.38 30.60 -20.02
C LEU A 97 6.01 31.66 -20.94
N TYR A 98 7.20 31.40 -21.47
CA TYR A 98 7.86 32.30 -22.41
C TYR A 98 7.03 32.55 -23.67
N THR A 99 6.49 31.47 -24.26
CA THR A 99 5.68 31.54 -25.47
C THR A 99 4.35 32.24 -25.21
N LEU A 100 3.73 32.01 -24.03
CA LEU A 100 2.52 32.74 -23.62
C LEU A 100 2.79 34.24 -23.49
N GLU A 101 3.91 34.64 -22.86
CA GLU A 101 4.29 36.05 -22.69
C GLU A 101 4.55 36.75 -24.03
N MET A 102 5.27 36.09 -24.95
CA MET A 102 5.53 36.63 -26.28
C MET A 102 4.26 36.90 -27.09
N ASN A 103 3.21 36.12 -26.85
CA ASN A 103 1.93 36.22 -27.54
C ASN A 103 0.86 36.96 -26.74
N LYS A 104 1.22 37.60 -25.62
CA LYS A 104 0.28 38.30 -24.74
C LYS A 104 -0.59 39.34 -25.45
N SER A 105 -0.05 40.01 -26.47
CA SER A 105 -0.80 41.01 -27.25
C SER A 105 -1.79 40.40 -28.26
N LEU A 106 -1.75 39.08 -28.47
CA LEU A 106 -2.58 38.35 -29.43
C LEU A 106 -3.77 37.63 -28.78
N ILE A 107 -3.80 37.55 -27.45
CA ILE A 107 -4.87 36.89 -26.68
C ILE A 107 -5.54 37.89 -25.73
N SER A 108 -6.71 37.53 -25.21
CA SER A 108 -7.41 38.37 -24.23
C SER A 108 -6.71 38.35 -22.87
N ASN A 109 -6.90 39.39 -22.05
CA ASN A 109 -6.35 39.42 -20.68
C ASN A 109 -6.89 38.25 -19.83
N GLU A 110 -8.17 37.90 -19.98
CA GLU A 110 -8.79 36.79 -19.24
C GLU A 110 -8.15 35.44 -19.61
N GLU A 111 -7.92 35.21 -20.90
CA GLU A 111 -7.27 34.01 -21.40
C GLU A 111 -5.80 33.94 -20.99
N TYR A 112 -5.09 35.06 -21.06
CA TYR A 112 -3.71 35.16 -20.56
C TYR A 112 -3.64 34.84 -19.07
N ASP A 113 -4.50 35.45 -18.24
CA ASP A 113 -4.50 35.24 -16.79
C ASP A 113 -4.82 33.77 -16.44
N TYR A 114 -5.77 33.16 -17.15
CA TYR A 114 -6.09 31.74 -17.00
C TYR A 114 -4.88 30.85 -17.25
N TYR A 115 -4.23 30.97 -18.43
CA TYR A 115 -3.08 30.14 -18.76
C TYR A 115 -1.86 30.45 -17.92
N ASN A 116 -1.62 31.73 -17.60
CA ASN A 116 -0.51 32.13 -16.76
C ASN A 116 -0.64 31.52 -15.36
N ASN A 117 -1.83 31.53 -14.75
CA ASN A 117 -2.06 30.86 -13.47
C ASN A 117 -1.88 29.35 -13.59
N LEU A 118 -2.47 28.72 -14.61
CA LEU A 118 -2.35 27.28 -14.85
C LEU A 118 -0.89 26.82 -15.00
N TYR A 119 -0.09 27.59 -15.74
CA TYR A 119 1.30 27.24 -16.04
C TYR A 119 2.21 27.51 -14.85
N ASN A 120 1.99 28.59 -14.10
CA ASN A 120 2.73 28.84 -12.87
C ASN A 120 2.41 27.80 -11.80
N ASN A 121 1.17 27.33 -11.68
CA ASN A 121 0.83 26.22 -10.78
C ASN A 121 1.57 24.93 -11.15
N LEU A 122 1.62 24.58 -12.44
CA LEU A 122 2.39 23.42 -12.88
C LEU A 122 3.90 23.64 -12.71
N LYS A 123 4.40 24.86 -12.92
CA LYS A 123 5.80 25.19 -12.68
C LYS A 123 6.17 25.07 -11.21
N GLU A 124 5.34 25.58 -10.31
CA GLU A 124 5.48 25.41 -8.87
C GLU A 124 5.44 23.93 -8.49
N TYR A 125 4.54 23.15 -9.09
CA TYR A 125 4.50 21.69 -8.91
C TYR A 125 5.77 20.99 -9.41
N ILE A 126 6.28 21.35 -10.60
CA ILE A 126 7.51 20.76 -11.17
C ILE A 126 8.73 21.15 -10.35
N GLN A 127 8.84 22.42 -9.96
CA GLN A 127 9.94 22.93 -9.14
C GLN A 127 9.84 22.42 -7.70
N GLY A 128 8.63 22.14 -7.22
CA GLY A 128 8.35 21.45 -5.97
C GLY A 128 8.40 19.92 -6.07
N GLY A 129 8.50 19.35 -7.28
CA GLY A 129 8.51 17.91 -7.55
C GLY A 129 9.85 17.25 -7.20
N SER A 130 10.91 18.05 -7.12
CA SER A 130 12.10 17.73 -6.33
C SER A 130 12.02 18.53 -5.03
N MET A 131 11.01 18.28 -4.20
CA MET A 131 10.95 18.86 -2.88
C MET A 131 12.14 18.30 -2.09
N HIS A 132 13.23 19.05 -2.03
CA HIS A 132 14.23 18.85 -1.01
C HIS A 132 13.57 19.20 0.31
N TYR A 133 13.00 18.19 0.96
CA TYR A 133 12.51 18.34 2.31
C TYR A 133 13.71 18.57 3.24
N GLU A 134 13.81 19.79 3.76
CA GLU A 134 14.66 20.07 4.90
C GLU A 134 13.87 19.79 6.17
N ALA A 135 14.43 18.94 7.03
CA ALA A 135 13.76 18.56 8.27
C ALA A 135 13.50 19.76 9.16
N ASN A 136 12.24 19.91 9.59
CA ASN A 136 11.90 20.84 10.65
C ASN A 136 12.60 20.42 11.94
N SER A 137 13.11 21.40 12.69
CA SER A 137 13.66 21.14 14.02
C SER A 137 12.51 20.91 14.99
N VAL A 138 12.28 19.65 15.40
CA VAL A 138 11.26 19.27 16.38
C VAL A 138 11.84 19.34 17.79
N ASN A 139 11.17 19.99 18.75
CA ASN A 139 11.65 20.01 20.14
C ASN A 139 11.27 18.71 20.86
N ILE A 140 12.18 17.74 20.92
CA ILE A 140 11.92 16.43 21.54
C ILE A 140 11.59 16.48 23.05
N ASP A 141 11.91 17.59 23.73
CA ASP A 141 11.55 17.78 25.15
C ASP A 141 10.05 18.07 25.35
N ASP A 142 9.32 18.42 24.28
CA ASP A 142 7.86 18.54 24.29
C ASP A 142 7.23 17.18 23.91
N PRO A 143 6.45 16.55 24.80
CA PRO A 143 5.87 15.22 24.56
C PRO A 143 4.92 15.18 23.36
N ASP A 144 4.34 16.31 22.98
CA ASP A 144 3.43 16.40 21.84
C ASP A 144 4.13 16.89 20.56
N SER A 145 5.44 17.13 20.61
CA SER A 145 6.18 17.80 19.53
C SER A 145 6.07 17.07 18.19
N ILE A 146 6.05 15.73 18.21
CA ILE A 146 5.89 14.88 17.02
C ILE A 146 4.54 15.16 16.36
N ILE A 147 3.45 15.07 17.12
CA ILE A 147 2.07 15.28 16.63
C ILE A 147 1.85 16.74 16.22
N LYS A 148 2.40 17.71 16.96
CA LYS A 148 2.34 19.15 16.62
C LYS A 148 3.04 19.45 15.30
N ASP A 149 4.22 18.88 15.06
CA ASP A 149 4.96 19.07 13.81
C ASP A 149 4.20 18.46 12.62
N ILE A 150 3.66 17.24 12.77
CA ILE A 150 2.83 16.63 11.72
C ILE A 150 1.60 17.49 11.42
N SER A 151 0.88 17.92 12.45
CA SER A 151 -0.30 18.78 12.32
C SER A 151 0.03 20.10 11.63
N TYR A 152 1.16 20.72 11.99
CA TYR A 152 1.64 21.95 11.37
C TYR A 152 1.93 21.77 9.87
N ILE A 153 2.68 20.72 9.49
CA ILE A 153 3.01 20.45 8.09
C ILE A 153 1.74 20.14 7.28
N LEU A 154 0.83 19.31 7.83
CA LEU A 154 -0.44 18.96 7.18
C LEU A 154 -1.36 20.19 6.99
N SER A 155 -1.29 21.18 7.88
CA SER A 155 -2.12 22.39 7.82
C SER A 155 -1.87 23.25 6.58
N ASN A 156 -0.75 23.04 5.87
CA ASN A 156 -0.51 23.70 4.58
C ASN A 156 -1.44 23.20 3.46
N ASP A 157 -1.95 21.97 3.61
CA ASP A 157 -2.72 21.26 2.59
C ASP A 157 -4.16 20.95 3.04
N ILE A 158 -4.35 20.65 4.32
CA ILE A 158 -5.63 20.22 4.86
C ILE A 158 -5.87 20.65 6.30
N ASP A 159 -7.09 21.14 6.55
CA ASP A 159 -7.58 21.45 7.88
C ASP A 159 -7.56 20.21 8.78
N ASN A 160 -6.88 20.35 9.91
CA ASN A 160 -6.76 19.31 10.93
C ASN A 160 -6.68 19.95 12.32
N GLU A 161 -7.01 19.18 13.35
CA GLU A 161 -6.91 19.59 14.74
C GLU A 161 -6.37 18.45 15.61
N ILE A 162 -5.76 18.79 16.74
CA ILE A 162 -5.30 17.79 17.71
C ILE A 162 -6.37 17.65 18.80
N ILE A 163 -6.90 16.44 18.97
CA ILE A 163 -7.87 16.08 20.03
C ILE A 163 -7.27 14.94 20.84
N GLU A 164 -7.07 15.14 22.14
CA GLU A 164 -6.59 14.09 23.07
C GLU A 164 -5.30 13.39 22.61
N GLY A 165 -4.40 14.11 21.92
CA GLY A 165 -3.13 13.57 21.43
C GLY A 165 -3.20 12.92 20.04
N SER A 166 -4.38 12.84 19.43
CA SER A 166 -4.59 12.37 18.06
C SER A 166 -4.82 13.55 17.10
N ILE A 167 -4.25 13.49 15.90
CA ILE A 167 -4.60 14.41 14.82
C ILE A 167 -5.89 13.93 14.18
N VAL A 168 -6.87 14.81 14.05
CA VAL A 168 -8.18 14.54 13.47
C VAL A 168 -8.34 15.35 12.18
N ILE A 169 -8.48 14.65 11.06
CA ILE A 169 -8.82 15.24 9.77
C ILE A 169 -10.30 15.00 9.52
N LYS A 170 -11.14 15.91 10.01
CA LYS A 170 -12.62 15.78 9.99
C LYS A 170 -13.17 15.53 8.59
N LYS A 171 -12.63 16.23 7.58
CA LYS A 171 -13.08 16.11 6.17
C LYS A 171 -12.96 14.69 5.64
N TRP A 172 -11.97 13.94 6.11
CA TRP A 172 -11.65 12.59 5.64
C TRP A 172 -12.07 11.50 6.62
N ASN A 173 -12.62 11.86 7.79
CA ASN A 173 -12.92 10.93 8.88
C ASN A 173 -11.70 10.07 9.27
N ILE A 174 -10.52 10.72 9.37
CA ILE A 174 -9.23 10.08 9.65
C ILE A 174 -8.66 10.56 10.97
N PHE A 175 -8.08 9.61 11.71
CA PHE A 175 -7.35 9.83 12.95
C PHE A 175 -5.91 9.36 12.78
N ILE A 176 -4.95 10.17 13.23
CA ILE A 176 -3.51 9.86 13.17
C ILE A 176 -2.92 9.91 14.57
N ASN A 177 -2.24 8.84 14.95
CA ASN A 177 -1.44 8.75 16.17
C ASN A 177 0.01 8.46 15.81
N ALA A 178 0.94 9.00 16.60
CA ALA A 178 2.37 8.85 16.38
C ALA A 178 3.04 8.53 17.72
N TYR A 179 3.82 7.46 17.75
CA TYR A 179 4.50 6.99 18.95
C TYR A 179 6.00 6.81 18.65
N PRO A 180 6.90 7.51 19.35
CA PRO A 180 8.32 7.27 19.23
C PRO A 180 8.66 5.90 19.81
N ASP A 181 9.33 5.06 19.03
CA ASP A 181 9.84 3.77 19.48
C ASP A 181 11.25 3.92 20.06
N THR A 182 12.16 4.49 19.28
CA THR A 182 13.53 4.78 19.71
C THR A 182 13.98 6.14 19.20
N ILE A 183 14.48 7.00 20.09
CA ILE A 183 15.15 8.25 19.72
C ILE A 183 16.54 8.24 20.34
N THR A 184 17.56 8.50 19.53
CA THR A 184 18.96 8.67 19.95
C THR A 184 19.46 10.05 19.54
N ASP A 185 20.71 10.37 19.89
CA ASP A 185 21.35 11.62 19.50
C ASP A 185 21.32 11.89 17.99
N LYS A 186 21.22 10.86 17.14
CA LYS A 186 21.31 10.99 15.67
C LYS A 186 20.34 10.09 14.90
N SER A 187 19.39 9.46 15.56
CA SER A 187 18.39 8.63 14.90
C SER A 187 17.04 8.70 15.57
N ALA A 188 15.98 8.48 14.80
CA ALA A 188 14.62 8.36 15.29
C ALA A 188 13.90 7.23 14.57
N VAL A 189 13.16 6.43 15.33
CA VAL A 189 12.19 5.44 14.85
C VAL A 189 10.84 5.85 15.42
N ILE A 190 9.90 6.17 14.54
CA ILE A 190 8.55 6.62 14.91
C ILE A 190 7.53 5.74 14.20
N ASN A 191 6.57 5.27 14.97
CA ASN A 191 5.45 4.43 14.54
C ASN A 191 4.19 5.27 14.40
N TYR A 192 3.61 5.28 13.21
CA TYR A 192 2.39 6.01 12.89
C TYR A 192 1.24 5.06 12.65
N TYR A 193 0.10 5.39 13.24
CA TYR A 193 -1.15 4.65 13.11
C TYR A 193 -2.20 5.59 12.55
N ILE A 194 -2.77 5.20 11.42
CA ILE A 194 -3.85 5.91 10.74
C ILE A 194 -5.09 5.03 10.82
N SER A 195 -6.19 5.57 11.32
CA SER A 195 -7.46 4.85 11.40
C SER A 195 -8.60 5.68 10.83
N SER A 196 -9.63 4.97 10.36
CA SER A 196 -10.90 5.55 9.94
C SER A 196 -12.02 4.56 10.25
N PRO A 197 -13.18 5.04 10.74
CA PRO A 197 -14.39 4.23 10.85
C PRO A 197 -14.88 3.67 9.51
N ASP A 198 -14.44 4.24 8.38
CA ASP A 198 -14.83 3.82 7.04
C ASP A 198 -13.97 2.66 6.49
N TRP A 199 -12.97 2.22 7.26
CA TRP A 199 -12.07 1.12 6.92
C TRP A 199 -12.33 -0.11 7.81
N ASP A 200 -11.95 -1.29 7.32
CA ASP A 200 -12.01 -2.54 8.08
C ASP A 200 -10.74 -2.83 8.89
N ARG A 201 -9.70 -2.00 8.71
CA ARG A 201 -8.41 -2.13 9.38
C ARG A 201 -7.71 -0.78 9.51
N ASN A 202 -6.79 -0.72 10.48
CA ASN A 202 -5.88 0.41 10.63
C ASN A 202 -4.71 0.28 9.64
N ILE A 203 -4.13 1.42 9.30
CA ILE A 203 -2.92 1.52 8.49
C ILE A 203 -1.77 1.89 9.41
N PHE A 204 -0.67 1.16 9.30
CA PHE A 204 0.54 1.36 10.06
C PHE A 204 1.71 1.72 9.15
N GLU A 205 2.54 2.68 9.58
CA GLU A 205 3.84 2.95 8.98
C GLU A 205 4.90 3.19 10.05
N CYS A 206 6.09 2.62 9.81
CA CYS A 206 7.28 2.87 10.62
C CYS A 206 8.30 3.68 9.81
N CYS A 207 8.71 4.85 10.33
CA CYS A 207 9.78 5.65 9.75
C CYS A 207 11.02 5.67 10.65
N ALA A 208 12.08 5.02 10.16
CA ALA A 208 13.43 5.13 10.71
C ALA A 208 14.24 6.15 9.91
N SER A 209 14.92 7.06 10.61
CA SER A 209 15.74 8.09 9.99
C SER A 209 17.01 8.36 10.80
N ALA A 210 18.02 8.89 10.12
CA ALA A 210 19.27 9.34 10.73
C ALA A 210 19.52 10.82 10.37
N GLY A 211 19.82 11.63 11.38
CA GLY A 211 20.02 13.07 11.26
C GLY A 211 21.30 13.56 11.96
N LYS A 212 21.58 14.85 11.82
CA LYS A 212 22.72 15.49 12.51
C LYS A 212 22.55 15.54 14.03
N ASP A 213 21.30 15.58 14.48
CA ASP A 213 20.84 15.59 15.87
C ASP A 213 19.46 14.89 15.97
N ALA A 214 18.98 14.67 17.21
CA ALA A 214 17.71 14.01 17.48
C ALA A 214 16.51 14.76 16.87
N ASN A 215 16.48 16.09 17.00
CA ASN A 215 15.42 16.96 16.48
C ASN A 215 15.28 16.83 14.95
N THR A 216 16.42 16.83 14.25
CA THR A 216 16.49 16.64 12.79
C THR A 216 16.03 15.23 12.41
N SER A 217 16.40 14.22 13.19
CA SER A 217 15.99 12.83 12.94
C SER A 217 14.46 12.69 13.07
N VAL A 218 13.86 13.24 14.14
CA VAL A 218 12.39 13.26 14.28
C VAL A 218 11.73 13.99 13.12
N GLY A 219 12.26 15.16 12.72
CA GLY A 219 11.76 15.90 11.56
C GLY A 219 11.84 15.11 10.24
N LEU A 220 12.92 14.35 10.01
CA LEU A 220 13.06 13.46 8.85
C LEU A 220 12.03 12.32 8.87
N SER A 221 11.81 11.70 10.03
CA SER A 221 10.79 10.66 10.18
C SER A 221 9.38 11.21 9.94
N ASN A 222 9.05 12.40 10.43
CA ASN A 222 7.76 13.06 10.17
C ASN A 222 7.60 13.41 8.68
N GLY A 223 8.64 13.94 8.06
CA GLY A 223 8.64 14.23 6.62
C GLY A 223 8.43 12.99 5.77
N SER A 224 9.14 11.89 6.06
CA SER A 224 8.97 10.61 5.35
C SER A 224 7.53 10.09 5.45
N PHE A 225 6.90 10.23 6.61
CA PHE A 225 5.50 9.86 6.81
C PHE A 225 4.55 10.74 5.97
N ILE A 226 4.70 12.07 6.03
CA ILE A 226 3.79 13.01 5.38
C ILE A 226 3.94 12.96 3.85
N PHE A 227 5.17 13.05 3.34
CA PHE A 227 5.45 13.02 1.90
C PHE A 227 5.32 11.62 1.30
N GLY A 228 5.40 10.58 2.13
CA GLY A 228 5.09 9.21 1.76
C GLY A 228 3.61 8.92 1.89
N ILE A 229 3.24 8.17 2.92
CA ILE A 229 1.92 7.54 3.04
C ILE A 229 0.75 8.54 2.99
N MET A 230 0.89 9.73 3.59
CA MET A 230 -0.20 10.71 3.63
C MET A 230 -0.53 11.30 2.25
N THR A 231 0.42 11.36 1.32
CA THR A 231 0.13 11.81 -0.06
C THR A 231 -0.80 10.84 -0.80
N GLY A 232 -0.68 9.54 -0.53
CA GLY A 232 -1.58 8.53 -1.08
C GLY A 232 -2.94 8.50 -0.38
N ILE A 233 -2.98 8.74 0.93
CA ILE A 233 -4.25 8.96 1.66
C ILE A 233 -4.98 10.20 1.11
N LYS A 234 -4.26 11.28 0.82
CA LYS A 234 -4.81 12.46 0.15
C LYS A 234 -5.37 12.11 -1.23
N ALA A 235 -4.61 11.38 -2.05
CA ALA A 235 -5.06 10.94 -3.37
C ALA A 235 -6.34 10.09 -3.29
N MET A 236 -6.42 9.17 -2.33
CA MET A 236 -7.62 8.36 -2.06
C MET A 236 -8.84 9.23 -1.72
N ASN A 237 -8.69 10.20 -0.83
CA ASN A 237 -9.80 11.07 -0.42
C ASN A 237 -10.19 12.12 -1.47
N GLU A 238 -9.27 12.50 -2.36
CA GLU A 238 -9.52 13.36 -3.51
C GLU A 238 -9.98 12.58 -4.74
N ASN A 239 -10.11 11.25 -4.64
CA ASN A 239 -10.46 10.34 -5.73
C ASN A 239 -9.53 10.51 -6.96
N ARG A 240 -8.23 10.74 -6.72
CA ARG A 240 -7.18 10.75 -7.75
C ARG A 240 -6.73 9.33 -8.05
N ILE A 241 -7.54 8.65 -8.85
CA ILE A 241 -7.38 7.23 -9.19
C ILE A 241 -6.12 7.03 -10.06
N LEU A 242 -5.29 6.07 -9.66
CA LEU A 242 -4.19 5.55 -10.49
C LEU A 242 -4.70 4.49 -11.46
N ASP A 243 -5.49 3.53 -10.97
CA ASP A 243 -5.94 2.37 -11.76
C ASP A 243 -7.27 1.83 -11.23
N GLU A 244 -7.95 1.03 -12.05
CA GLU A 244 -9.16 0.28 -11.67
C GLU A 244 -8.99 -1.18 -12.09
N VAL A 245 -9.15 -2.09 -11.14
CA VAL A 245 -8.80 -3.50 -11.32
C VAL A 245 -9.85 -4.42 -10.73
N GLU A 246 -9.93 -5.65 -11.24
CA GLU A 246 -10.80 -6.70 -10.72
C GLU A 246 -9.97 -7.89 -10.21
N THR A 247 -10.41 -8.49 -9.10
CA THR A 247 -9.89 -9.76 -8.58
C THR A 247 -11.02 -10.76 -8.37
N GLU A 248 -10.68 -12.03 -8.20
CA GLU A 248 -11.62 -13.08 -7.81
C GLU A 248 -11.10 -13.80 -6.55
N PHE A 249 -11.94 -13.90 -5.53
CA PHE A 249 -11.63 -14.61 -4.28
C PHE A 249 -12.89 -15.28 -3.75
N ALA A 250 -12.75 -16.52 -3.26
CA ALA A 250 -13.87 -17.35 -2.78
C ALA A 250 -15.07 -17.41 -3.76
N GLY A 251 -14.80 -17.44 -5.07
CA GLY A 251 -15.81 -17.46 -6.13
C GLY A 251 -16.59 -16.16 -6.33
N LYS A 252 -16.13 -15.05 -5.73
CA LYS A 252 -16.72 -13.71 -5.86
C LYS A 252 -15.75 -12.78 -6.56
N LYS A 253 -16.30 -11.92 -7.41
CA LYS A 253 -15.54 -10.83 -8.04
C LYS A 253 -15.48 -9.63 -7.13
N HIS A 254 -14.34 -8.96 -7.12
CA HIS A 254 -14.09 -7.75 -6.35
C HIS A 254 -13.54 -6.65 -7.26
N LYS A 255 -14.16 -5.47 -7.23
CA LYS A 255 -13.72 -4.30 -7.98
C LYS A 255 -12.94 -3.36 -7.06
N TRP A 256 -11.85 -2.82 -7.56
CA TRP A 256 -10.93 -1.99 -6.78
C TRP A 256 -10.61 -0.69 -7.51
N LYS A 257 -10.56 0.40 -6.75
CA LYS A 257 -9.88 1.63 -7.14
C LYS A 257 -8.51 1.65 -6.50
N VAL A 258 -7.49 1.93 -7.31
CA VAL A 258 -6.10 1.98 -6.87
C VAL A 258 -5.65 3.43 -6.78
N TYR A 259 -4.96 3.76 -5.69
CA TYR A 259 -4.36 5.07 -5.44
C TYR A 259 -2.89 4.87 -5.10
N THR A 260 -2.07 5.90 -5.34
CA THR A 260 -0.63 5.85 -5.07
C THR A 260 -0.16 7.07 -4.31
N SER A 261 0.83 6.87 -3.45
CA SER A 261 1.60 7.96 -2.87
C SER A 261 2.65 8.47 -3.85
N ASN A 262 3.24 9.61 -3.51
CA ASN A 262 4.51 10.02 -4.10
C ASN A 262 5.58 8.93 -3.87
N LEU A 263 6.54 8.87 -4.78
CA LEU A 263 7.77 8.12 -4.61
C LEU A 263 8.74 8.94 -3.76
N VAL A 264 8.97 8.51 -2.52
CA VAL A 264 9.93 9.16 -1.63
C VAL A 264 11.30 8.53 -1.83
N ASN A 265 12.25 9.33 -2.31
CA ASN A 265 13.65 8.96 -2.39
C ASN A 265 14.45 9.61 -1.26
N MET A 266 15.40 8.86 -0.68
CA MET A 266 16.37 9.41 0.27
C MET A 266 17.78 8.96 -0.12
N GLY A 267 18.76 9.86 0.04
CA GLY A 267 20.16 9.60 -0.26
C GLY A 267 20.57 10.06 -1.66
N GLY A 268 21.57 9.39 -2.24
CA GLY A 268 22.04 9.67 -3.59
C GLY A 268 21.07 9.15 -4.67
N ASP A 269 21.19 9.69 -5.88
CA ASP A 269 20.52 9.14 -7.06
C ASP A 269 20.95 7.67 -7.26
N ASN A 270 19.98 6.78 -7.50
CA ASN A 270 20.23 5.36 -7.71
C ASN A 270 20.38 4.98 -9.19
N GLY A 271 20.43 5.97 -10.09
CA GLY A 271 20.66 5.77 -11.52
C GLY A 271 19.47 5.13 -12.24
N LYS A 272 18.30 5.07 -11.58
CA LYS A 272 17.06 4.57 -12.17
C LYS A 272 16.11 5.72 -12.49
N PRO A 273 15.50 5.72 -13.70
CA PRO A 273 14.39 6.62 -13.98
C PRO A 273 13.32 6.49 -12.90
N LYS A 274 12.93 7.62 -12.32
CA LYS A 274 11.85 7.68 -11.34
C LYS A 274 10.56 7.86 -12.11
N ASN A 275 9.59 7.01 -11.88
CA ASN A 275 8.22 7.16 -12.37
C ASN A 275 7.30 6.71 -11.23
N VAL A 276 6.26 7.48 -10.93
CA VAL A 276 5.29 7.14 -9.89
C VAL A 276 4.59 5.80 -10.16
N ASN A 277 4.55 5.33 -11.40
CA ASN A 277 3.94 4.05 -11.77
C ASN A 277 4.93 2.86 -11.73
N ILE A 278 6.24 3.09 -11.60
CA ILE A 278 7.25 2.04 -11.83
C ILE A 278 7.05 0.80 -10.97
N TYR A 279 6.67 0.98 -9.70
CA TYR A 279 6.43 -0.13 -8.79
C TYR A 279 5.03 -0.72 -8.95
N TRP A 280 4.04 0.07 -9.36
CA TRP A 280 2.73 -0.49 -9.71
C TRP A 280 2.87 -1.45 -10.88
N ASP A 281 3.49 -1.00 -11.96
CA ASP A 281 3.70 -1.81 -13.18
C ASP A 281 4.53 -3.06 -12.89
N MET A 282 5.48 -2.98 -11.94
CA MET A 282 6.32 -4.12 -11.56
C MET A 282 5.61 -5.16 -10.71
N PHE A 283 4.66 -4.76 -9.85
CA PHE A 283 4.11 -5.62 -8.80
C PHE A 283 2.59 -5.86 -8.89
N LYS A 284 1.85 -5.12 -9.73
CA LYS A 284 0.38 -5.19 -9.85
C LYS A 284 -0.13 -6.62 -9.87
N ASP A 285 0.30 -7.44 -10.83
CA ASP A 285 -0.22 -8.81 -10.99
C ASP A 285 0.06 -9.69 -9.76
N ASP A 286 1.17 -9.48 -9.08
CA ASP A 286 1.55 -10.27 -7.91
C ASP A 286 0.84 -9.81 -6.63
N ILE A 287 0.52 -8.51 -6.54
CA ILE A 287 -0.32 -7.93 -5.49
C ILE A 287 -1.76 -8.41 -5.65
N LEU A 288 -2.32 -8.38 -6.87
CA LEU A 288 -3.72 -8.73 -7.12
C LEU A 288 -4.05 -10.19 -6.80
N LYS A 289 -3.08 -11.10 -6.91
CA LYS A 289 -3.22 -12.51 -6.48
C LYS A 289 -3.39 -12.66 -4.96
N ARG A 290 -2.95 -11.68 -4.18
CA ARG A 290 -2.81 -11.74 -2.72
C ARG A 290 -3.90 -10.98 -1.97
N ILE A 291 -4.84 -10.38 -2.70
CA ILE A 291 -5.95 -9.59 -2.15
C ILE A 291 -7.24 -10.41 -2.24
N GLY A 292 -7.99 -10.42 -1.13
CA GLY A 292 -9.24 -11.16 -0.94
C GLY A 292 -10.43 -10.20 -0.89
N ASN A 293 -11.33 -10.37 0.08
CA ASN A 293 -12.44 -9.46 0.32
C ASN A 293 -12.10 -8.53 1.50
N GLN A 294 -11.64 -7.32 1.21
CA GLN A 294 -11.21 -6.33 2.20
C GLN A 294 -11.64 -4.93 1.80
N LYS A 295 -12.09 -4.11 2.76
CA LYS A 295 -12.52 -2.74 2.47
C LYS A 295 -11.38 -1.90 1.89
N ILE A 296 -10.19 -2.08 2.44
CA ILE A 296 -8.96 -1.44 2.00
C ILE A 296 -7.78 -2.40 2.13
N CYS A 297 -6.91 -2.39 1.14
CA CYS A 297 -5.59 -3.00 1.19
C CYS A 297 -4.53 -1.92 0.94
N TYR A 298 -3.55 -1.78 1.84
CA TYR A 298 -2.42 -0.88 1.62
C TYR A 298 -1.14 -1.67 1.42
N ILE A 299 -0.34 -1.22 0.46
CA ILE A 299 0.90 -1.86 0.04
C ILE A 299 2.02 -0.89 0.30
N LYS A 300 3.07 -1.37 0.98
CA LYS A 300 4.34 -0.65 1.12
C LYS A 300 5.36 -1.31 0.23
N ILE A 301 6.03 -0.53 -0.59
CA ILE A 301 7.19 -0.95 -1.37
C ILE A 301 8.37 -0.12 -0.91
N TYR A 302 9.44 -0.80 -0.51
CA TYR A 302 10.67 -0.17 -0.06
C TYR A 302 11.88 -0.90 -0.64
N GLY A 303 12.85 -0.12 -1.10
CA GLY A 303 14.14 -0.62 -1.54
C GLY A 303 15.25 0.27 -1.02
N ALA A 304 16.36 -0.31 -0.59
CA ALA A 304 17.52 0.46 -0.20
C ALA A 304 18.82 -0.22 -0.60
N LYS A 305 19.78 0.58 -1.07
CA LYS A 305 21.15 0.18 -1.38
C LYS A 305 22.11 1.07 -0.60
N ALA A 306 23.17 0.48 -0.08
CA ALA A 306 24.25 1.20 0.61
C ALA A 306 25.59 0.55 0.28
N GLY A 307 26.69 1.18 0.70
CA GLY A 307 28.03 0.63 0.53
C GLY A 307 28.19 -0.78 1.14
N ASN A 308 29.28 -1.46 0.77
CA ASN A 308 29.60 -2.85 1.16
C ASN A 308 28.60 -3.89 0.62
N ASP A 309 28.15 -3.75 -0.62
CA ASP A 309 27.21 -4.66 -1.30
C ASP A 309 25.86 -4.83 -0.56
N TYR A 310 25.50 -3.89 0.31
CA TYR A 310 24.24 -3.94 1.04
C TYR A 310 23.08 -3.56 0.12
N SER A 311 22.09 -4.46 0.05
CA SER A 311 20.83 -4.23 -0.65
C SER A 311 19.69 -4.92 0.07
N ILE A 312 18.55 -4.24 0.14
CA ILE A 312 17.32 -4.78 0.69
C ILE A 312 16.14 -4.35 -0.18
N GLY A 313 15.19 -5.28 -0.33
CA GLY A 313 13.86 -5.00 -0.85
C GLY A 313 12.84 -5.47 0.17
N GLU A 314 11.75 -4.73 0.27
CA GLU A 314 10.64 -5.00 1.16
C GLU A 314 9.35 -4.70 0.39
N LEU A 315 8.41 -5.64 0.45
CA LEU A 315 7.05 -5.41 0.00
C LEU A 315 6.09 -5.95 1.05
N ARG A 316 5.20 -5.10 1.54
CA ARG A 316 4.18 -5.47 2.53
C ARG A 316 2.79 -5.26 2.00
N ILE A 317 1.85 -6.14 2.36
CA ILE A 317 0.41 -5.95 2.17
C ILE A 317 -0.23 -5.94 3.55
N ASN A 318 -0.90 -4.84 3.93
CA ASN A 318 -1.50 -4.67 5.26
C ASN A 318 -0.50 -4.94 6.40
N ASP A 319 0.71 -4.39 6.27
CA ASP A 319 1.89 -4.62 7.12
C ASP A 319 2.44 -6.06 7.19
N VAL A 320 1.91 -6.98 6.38
CA VAL A 320 2.46 -8.33 6.26
C VAL A 320 3.57 -8.33 5.20
N ASN A 321 4.81 -8.62 5.60
CA ASN A 321 5.91 -8.80 4.66
C ASN A 321 5.65 -9.99 3.74
N ILE A 322 5.88 -9.80 2.44
CA ILE A 322 5.69 -10.80 1.40
C ILE A 322 7.07 -11.23 0.87
N PRO A 323 7.66 -12.33 1.38
CA PRO A 323 9.04 -12.72 1.06
C PRO A 323 9.32 -12.83 -0.44
N GLU A 324 8.41 -13.43 -1.21
CA GLU A 324 8.58 -13.56 -2.67
C GLU A 324 8.75 -12.20 -3.34
N LEU A 325 7.91 -11.23 -2.96
CA LEU A 325 7.91 -9.89 -3.55
C LEU A 325 9.02 -9.00 -2.99
N ALA A 326 9.39 -9.19 -1.72
CA ALA A 326 10.58 -8.57 -1.12
C ALA A 326 11.85 -9.02 -1.85
N GLU A 327 11.98 -10.30 -2.19
CA GLU A 327 13.12 -10.80 -2.98
C GLU A 327 13.13 -10.22 -4.40
N LYS A 328 11.96 -10.16 -5.06
CA LYS A 328 11.81 -9.51 -6.38
C LYS A 328 12.24 -8.04 -6.31
N MET A 329 11.83 -7.30 -5.28
CA MET A 329 12.25 -5.93 -5.05
C MET A 329 13.76 -5.84 -4.81
N ASN A 330 14.33 -6.73 -3.99
CA ASN A 330 15.76 -6.73 -3.72
C ASN A 330 16.60 -7.01 -4.98
N LYS A 331 16.14 -7.91 -5.86
CA LYS A 331 16.75 -8.15 -7.18
C LYS A 331 16.76 -6.87 -8.02
N TYR A 332 15.70 -6.08 -7.99
CA TYR A 332 15.65 -4.78 -8.66
C TYR A 332 16.62 -3.77 -8.05
N VAL A 333 16.66 -3.66 -6.72
CA VAL A 333 17.57 -2.76 -5.98
C VAL A 333 19.04 -3.07 -6.27
N LYS A 334 19.41 -4.35 -6.42
CA LYS A 334 20.78 -4.75 -6.80
C LYS A 334 21.23 -4.18 -8.15
N THR A 335 20.31 -3.77 -9.01
CA THR A 335 20.62 -3.14 -10.29
C THR A 335 20.90 -1.64 -10.20
N TRP A 336 20.69 -1.01 -9.05
CA TRP A 336 20.96 0.41 -8.81
C TRP A 336 22.45 0.71 -8.85
N ASP A 337 22.80 1.95 -9.16
CA ASP A 337 24.18 2.42 -9.15
C ASP A 337 24.80 2.30 -7.75
N GLU A 338 26.13 2.26 -7.70
CA GLU A 338 26.85 2.29 -6.43
C GLU A 338 26.63 3.62 -5.71
N THR A 339 26.35 3.54 -4.41
CA THR A 339 25.96 4.70 -3.62
C THR A 339 26.33 4.47 -2.15
N ASP A 340 26.65 5.56 -1.44
CA ASP A 340 26.82 5.50 0.03
C ASP A 340 25.50 5.10 0.71
N PHE A 341 24.39 5.64 0.20
CA PHE A 341 23.03 5.27 0.58
C PHE A 341 22.05 5.81 -0.47
N SER A 342 21.13 4.98 -0.92
CA SER A 342 19.93 5.40 -1.63
C SER A 342 18.76 4.51 -1.23
N SER A 343 17.57 5.09 -1.11
CA SER A 343 16.35 4.33 -0.87
C SER A 343 15.18 4.92 -1.62
N ASP A 344 14.25 4.05 -1.99
CA ASP A 344 12.96 4.39 -2.57
C ASP A 344 11.87 3.80 -1.69
N LYS A 345 10.83 4.60 -1.39
CA LYS A 345 9.64 4.18 -0.65
C LYS A 345 8.40 4.68 -1.35
N GLN A 346 7.43 3.80 -1.58
CA GLN A 346 6.13 4.15 -2.15
C GLN A 346 5.01 3.30 -1.54
N PHE A 347 3.81 3.87 -1.50
CA PHE A 347 2.61 3.22 -1.02
C PHE A 347 1.54 3.14 -2.11
N PHE A 348 0.79 2.05 -2.11
CA PHE A 348 -0.43 1.89 -2.92
C PHE A 348 -1.61 1.55 -2.02
N PHE A 349 -2.79 2.02 -2.39
CA PHE A 349 -4.03 1.76 -1.67
C PHE A 349 -5.05 1.22 -2.65
N LEU A 350 -5.55 0.02 -2.39
CA LEU A 350 -6.68 -0.56 -3.13
C LEU A 350 -7.91 -0.45 -2.25
N VAL A 351 -8.90 0.30 -2.71
CA VAL A 351 -10.19 0.47 -2.04
C VAL A 351 -11.23 -0.33 -2.80
N GLN A 352 -11.88 -1.26 -2.12
CA GLN A 352 -12.89 -2.11 -2.74
C GLN A 352 -14.20 -1.35 -2.93
N ASP A 353 -14.83 -1.54 -4.09
CA ASP A 353 -16.16 -1.01 -4.35
C ASP A 353 -17.20 -1.66 -3.42
N ASN A 354 -18.06 -0.83 -2.82
CA ASN A 354 -19.19 -1.25 -2.00
C ASN A 354 -20.11 -2.23 -2.71
N GLU A 355 -20.20 -2.20 -4.05
CA GLU A 355 -20.98 -3.17 -4.83
C GLU A 355 -20.47 -4.61 -4.69
N THR A 356 -19.19 -4.77 -4.40
CA THR A 356 -18.52 -6.09 -4.37
C THR A 356 -17.90 -6.43 -3.02
N TYR A 357 -17.89 -5.49 -2.08
CA TYR A 357 -17.40 -5.68 -0.72
C TYR A 357 -18.46 -6.32 0.16
N THR A 358 -18.08 -7.39 0.87
CA THR A 358 -18.89 -7.99 1.93
C THR A 358 -18.25 -7.69 3.28
N PRO A 359 -18.88 -6.92 4.18
CA PRO A 359 -18.34 -6.69 5.52
C PRO A 359 -18.09 -8.00 6.28
N TYR A 360 -16.99 -8.06 7.02
CA TYR A 360 -16.74 -9.17 7.91
C TYR A 360 -17.78 -9.17 9.05
N PRO A 361 -18.33 -10.33 9.49
CA PRO A 361 -19.45 -10.34 10.43
C PRO A 361 -19.11 -9.84 11.85
N PHE A 362 -17.82 -9.72 12.17
CA PHE A 362 -17.32 -9.37 13.49
C PHE A 362 -16.40 -8.16 13.42
N SER A 363 -16.50 -7.31 14.44
CA SER A 363 -15.51 -6.25 14.67
C SER A 363 -14.17 -6.81 15.13
N ASN A 364 -13.13 -6.00 14.96
CA ASN A 364 -11.79 -6.31 15.42
C ASN A 364 -11.72 -6.55 16.94
N ASP A 365 -12.47 -5.78 17.74
CA ASP A 365 -12.55 -5.95 19.20
C ASP A 365 -13.21 -7.27 19.60
N GLU A 366 -14.24 -7.71 18.85
CA GLU A 366 -14.87 -9.01 19.07
C GLU A 366 -13.91 -10.16 18.76
N ILE A 367 -13.17 -10.08 17.65
CA ILE A 367 -12.18 -11.10 17.29
C ILE A 367 -11.06 -11.17 18.34
N LEU A 368 -10.51 -10.03 18.78
CA LEU A 368 -9.53 -9.96 19.87
C LEU A 368 -10.05 -10.62 21.15
N LYS A 369 -11.31 -10.36 21.52
CA LYS A 369 -11.96 -10.98 22.66
C LYS A 369 -12.09 -12.49 22.49
N PHE A 370 -12.52 -12.98 21.32
CA PHE A 370 -12.63 -14.42 21.05
C PHE A 370 -11.27 -15.12 21.12
N ILE A 371 -10.20 -14.53 20.58
CA ILE A 371 -8.85 -15.08 20.69
C ILE A 371 -8.43 -15.20 22.16
N ARG A 372 -8.69 -14.16 22.96
CA ARG A 372 -8.39 -14.17 24.40
C ARG A 372 -9.18 -15.25 25.13
N GLU A 373 -10.48 -15.37 24.90
CA GLU A 373 -11.34 -16.35 25.56
C GLU A 373 -10.99 -17.79 25.13
N TYR A 374 -10.77 -18.01 23.83
CA TYR A 374 -10.36 -19.31 23.31
C TYR A 374 -8.98 -19.75 23.84
N SER A 375 -8.02 -18.83 23.91
CA SER A 375 -6.71 -19.10 24.52
C SER A 375 -6.83 -19.52 26.00
N ASN A 376 -7.77 -18.93 26.75
CA ASN A 376 -8.07 -19.35 28.12
C ASN A 376 -8.76 -20.72 28.17
N ILE A 377 -9.61 -21.07 27.20
CA ILE A 377 -10.19 -22.41 27.08
C ILE A 377 -9.07 -23.43 26.90
N VAL A 378 -8.15 -23.20 25.96
CA VAL A 378 -7.00 -24.07 25.68
C VAL A 378 -6.10 -24.23 26.91
N LEU A 379 -5.81 -23.14 27.63
CA LEU A 379 -5.00 -23.17 28.85
C LEU A 379 -5.59 -24.06 29.95
N ASN A 380 -6.91 -23.98 30.13
CA ASN A 380 -7.62 -24.66 31.23
C ASN A 380 -8.10 -26.06 30.86
N LEU A 381 -8.01 -26.45 29.59
CA LEU A 381 -8.40 -27.77 29.15
C LEU A 381 -7.39 -28.83 29.63
N LYS A 382 -7.90 -29.87 30.27
CA LYS A 382 -7.10 -31.04 30.65
C LYS A 382 -6.66 -31.76 29.38
N GLU A 383 -5.36 -31.99 29.25
CA GLU A 383 -4.79 -32.70 28.10
C GLU A 383 -5.25 -34.16 28.08
N SER A 384 -5.98 -34.54 27.04
CA SER A 384 -6.33 -35.91 26.68
C SER A 384 -6.70 -35.95 25.18
N GLU A 385 -6.60 -37.12 24.53
CA GLU A 385 -6.99 -37.25 23.12
C GLU A 385 -8.45 -36.81 22.89
N GLU A 386 -9.39 -37.22 23.77
CA GLU A 386 -10.80 -36.79 23.70
C GLU A 386 -11.02 -35.29 23.98
N SER A 387 -10.03 -34.59 24.56
CA SER A 387 -10.14 -33.16 24.84
C SER A 387 -9.92 -32.35 23.57
N TYR A 388 -9.05 -32.80 22.66
CA TYR A 388 -8.73 -32.08 21.43
C TYR A 388 -9.93 -31.99 20.49
N ASP A 389 -10.66 -33.10 20.33
CA ASP A 389 -11.88 -33.18 19.51
C ASP A 389 -12.99 -32.22 20.00
N LYS A 390 -12.94 -31.80 21.27
CA LYS A 390 -13.91 -30.86 21.85
C LYS A 390 -13.55 -29.39 21.61
N LEU A 391 -12.30 -29.07 21.26
CA LEU A 391 -11.87 -27.68 21.09
C LEU A 391 -12.59 -26.98 19.94
N GLY A 392 -12.83 -27.68 18.82
CA GLY A 392 -13.64 -27.15 17.72
C GLY A 392 -15.06 -26.77 18.17
N ASN A 393 -15.73 -27.67 18.90
CA ASN A 393 -17.08 -27.41 19.44
C ASN A 393 -17.07 -26.25 20.45
N LEU A 394 -16.05 -26.15 21.30
CA LEU A 394 -15.91 -25.04 22.25
C LEU A 394 -15.66 -23.71 21.54
N ALA A 395 -14.89 -23.71 20.45
CA ALA A 395 -14.71 -22.53 19.61
C ALA A 395 -16.04 -22.10 18.96
N GLU A 396 -16.83 -23.05 18.44
CA GLU A 396 -18.15 -22.75 17.85
C GLU A 396 -19.16 -22.26 18.89
N GLU A 397 -19.15 -22.84 20.09
CA GLU A 397 -19.95 -22.36 21.21
C GLU A 397 -19.56 -20.93 21.63
N LEU A 398 -18.29 -20.57 21.52
CA LEU A 398 -17.76 -19.25 21.84
C LEU A 398 -18.13 -18.20 20.79
N THR A 399 -17.84 -18.46 19.51
CA THR A 399 -17.98 -17.49 18.42
C THR A 399 -19.42 -17.40 17.90
N LYS A 400 -20.20 -18.48 18.06
CA LYS A 400 -21.50 -18.67 17.38
C LYS A 400 -21.41 -18.54 15.85
N ASP A 401 -20.23 -18.77 15.29
CA ASP A 401 -19.94 -18.79 13.85
C ASP A 401 -18.91 -19.88 13.55
N TYR A 402 -19.32 -20.86 12.76
CA TYR A 402 -18.51 -22.04 12.44
C TYR A 402 -17.21 -21.68 11.72
N SER A 403 -17.21 -20.67 10.86
CA SER A 403 -16.02 -20.28 10.09
C SER A 403 -14.96 -19.64 10.99
N LEU A 404 -15.33 -18.65 11.81
CA LEU A 404 -14.42 -18.06 12.78
C LEU A 404 -13.97 -19.06 13.85
N ALA A 405 -14.85 -19.97 14.28
CA ALA A 405 -14.46 -21.05 15.19
C ALA A 405 -13.37 -21.95 14.57
N SER A 406 -13.56 -22.31 13.31
CA SER A 406 -12.59 -23.10 12.53
C SER A 406 -11.28 -22.33 12.38
N ASP A 407 -11.31 -21.02 12.08
CA ASP A 407 -10.10 -20.18 12.00
C ASP A 407 -9.32 -20.18 13.32
N LEU A 408 -9.98 -19.99 14.46
CA LEU A 408 -9.31 -20.03 15.77
C LEU A 408 -8.71 -21.41 16.05
N PHE A 409 -9.46 -22.48 15.79
CA PHE A 409 -9.02 -23.84 16.02
C PHE A 409 -7.83 -24.24 15.13
N LEU A 410 -7.86 -23.86 13.85
CA LEU A 410 -6.90 -24.29 12.85
C LEU A 410 -5.68 -23.36 12.76
N PHE A 411 -5.85 -22.04 12.87
CA PHE A 411 -4.76 -21.10 12.59
C PHE A 411 -3.87 -20.87 13.81
N LEU A 412 -4.42 -20.78 15.03
CA LEU A 412 -3.63 -20.50 16.23
C LEU A 412 -2.49 -21.51 16.47
N PRO A 413 -2.70 -22.84 16.34
CA PRO A 413 -1.61 -23.81 16.42
C PRO A 413 -0.50 -23.55 15.39
N GLU A 414 -0.87 -23.38 14.12
CA GLU A 414 0.09 -23.22 13.04
C GLU A 414 0.83 -21.88 13.09
N ILE A 415 0.15 -20.81 13.50
CA ILE A 415 0.77 -19.50 13.75
C ILE A 415 1.85 -19.60 14.83
N CYS A 416 1.55 -20.28 15.96
CA CYS A 416 2.53 -20.44 17.02
C CYS A 416 3.73 -21.30 16.58
N ALA A 417 3.49 -22.38 15.84
CA ALA A 417 4.55 -23.24 15.34
C ALA A 417 5.43 -22.54 14.28
N ASP A 418 4.82 -21.86 13.31
CA ASP A 418 5.56 -21.07 12.31
C ASP A 418 6.43 -20.00 12.98
N ASN A 419 5.91 -19.32 14.01
CA ASN A 419 6.68 -18.32 14.74
C ASN A 419 7.88 -18.93 15.50
N GLU A 420 7.70 -20.08 16.15
CA GLU A 420 8.77 -20.74 16.91
C GLU A 420 9.89 -21.27 16.02
N PHE A 421 9.52 -21.91 14.90
CA PHE A 421 10.44 -22.70 14.09
C PHE A 421 10.82 -22.03 12.77
N TYR A 422 10.45 -20.77 12.56
CA TYR A 422 10.54 -20.06 11.28
C TYR A 422 11.87 -20.28 10.52
N ASN A 423 13.00 -20.21 11.24
CA ASN A 423 14.34 -20.33 10.66
C ASN A 423 14.70 -21.75 10.21
N GLU A 424 14.00 -22.77 10.72
CA GLU A 424 14.23 -24.19 10.42
C GLU A 424 13.13 -24.75 9.52
N LEU A 425 11.87 -24.52 9.88
CA LEU A 425 10.67 -24.92 9.14
C LEU A 425 9.61 -23.84 9.28
N HIS A 426 9.10 -23.38 8.14
CA HIS A 426 7.98 -22.44 8.09
C HIS A 426 7.03 -22.85 6.99
N SER A 427 5.77 -22.44 7.10
CA SER A 427 4.84 -22.63 6.01
C SER A 427 4.87 -21.51 4.99
N GLY A 428 4.67 -21.87 3.72
CA GLY A 428 4.61 -20.93 2.60
C GLY A 428 3.44 -19.95 2.69
N GLU A 429 3.34 -19.05 1.72
CA GLU A 429 2.29 -18.03 1.67
C GLU A 429 0.90 -18.59 1.33
N ILE A 430 0.85 -19.78 0.72
CA ILE A 430 -0.37 -20.43 0.25
C ILE A 430 -0.84 -21.47 1.27
N VAL A 431 -2.14 -21.44 1.55
CA VAL A 431 -2.84 -22.47 2.34
C VAL A 431 -3.83 -23.20 1.45
N ASN A 432 -3.97 -24.51 1.68
CA ASN A 432 -4.91 -25.36 0.95
C ASN A 432 -6.10 -25.67 1.85
N PHE A 433 -7.32 -25.48 1.35
CA PHE A 433 -8.54 -25.93 2.00
C PHE A 433 -9.03 -27.20 1.33
N ASN A 434 -9.11 -28.27 2.12
CA ASN A 434 -9.61 -29.58 1.72
C ASN A 434 -11.01 -29.74 2.31
N PHE A 435 -12.01 -29.58 1.47
CA PHE A 435 -13.41 -29.77 1.83
C PHE A 435 -13.80 -31.24 1.75
N GLN A 436 -14.89 -31.60 2.44
CA GLN A 436 -15.49 -32.94 2.30
C GLN A 436 -15.89 -33.21 0.85
N SER A 437 -16.45 -32.22 0.18
CA SER A 437 -16.65 -32.23 -1.27
C SER A 437 -15.38 -31.77 -1.99
N SER A 438 -14.65 -32.71 -2.58
CA SER A 438 -13.37 -32.43 -3.27
C SER A 438 -13.46 -31.42 -4.42
N GLN A 439 -14.66 -31.14 -4.94
CA GLN A 439 -14.89 -30.11 -5.96
C GLN A 439 -14.78 -28.69 -5.41
N LYS A 440 -14.89 -28.50 -4.08
CA LYS A 440 -14.71 -27.21 -3.39
C LYS A 440 -13.25 -26.95 -2.98
N ASN A 441 -12.36 -27.94 -3.10
CA ASN A 441 -10.96 -27.77 -2.72
C ASN A 441 -10.33 -26.60 -3.46
N CYS A 442 -9.63 -25.75 -2.71
CA CYS A 442 -8.99 -24.57 -3.27
C CYS A 442 -7.72 -24.20 -2.50
N SER A 443 -6.90 -23.37 -3.12
CA SER A 443 -5.70 -22.80 -2.53
C SER A 443 -5.84 -21.28 -2.52
N VAL A 444 -5.49 -20.64 -1.41
CA VAL A 444 -5.55 -19.19 -1.25
C VAL A 444 -4.28 -18.69 -0.58
N TYR A 445 -3.92 -17.42 -0.79
CA TYR A 445 -2.86 -16.78 -0.03
C TYR A 445 -3.36 -16.43 1.37
N LYS A 446 -2.52 -16.57 2.39
CA LYS A 446 -2.83 -16.17 3.77
C LYS A 446 -3.27 -14.71 3.88
N THR A 447 -2.75 -13.83 3.02
CA THR A 447 -3.12 -12.42 2.95
C THR A 447 -4.52 -12.17 2.39
N GLN A 448 -5.11 -13.14 1.68
CA GLN A 448 -6.49 -13.04 1.21
C GLN A 448 -7.48 -13.33 2.34
N LEU A 449 -7.08 -14.15 3.32
CA LEU A 449 -7.91 -14.47 4.48
C LEU A 449 -8.01 -13.26 5.41
N TYR A 450 -9.23 -12.87 5.77
CA TYR A 450 -9.48 -11.74 6.65
C TYR A 450 -8.82 -11.92 8.03
N THR A 451 -8.90 -13.14 8.58
CA THR A 451 -8.59 -13.43 9.98
C THR A 451 -7.17 -13.94 10.23
N TYR A 452 -6.47 -14.53 9.24
CA TYR A 452 -5.20 -15.23 9.50
C TYR A 452 -4.15 -14.35 10.17
N HIS A 453 -3.80 -13.23 9.54
CA HIS A 453 -2.80 -12.30 10.08
C HIS A 453 -3.36 -11.45 11.23
N LEU A 454 -4.67 -11.24 11.28
CA LEU A 454 -5.33 -10.53 12.38
C LEU A 454 -5.28 -11.35 13.68
N ILE A 455 -5.56 -12.65 13.60
CA ILE A 455 -5.40 -13.61 14.70
C ILE A 455 -3.95 -13.64 15.18
N ASN A 456 -2.99 -13.72 14.26
CA ASN A 456 -1.57 -13.66 14.58
C ASN A 456 -1.22 -12.41 15.38
N ASN A 457 -1.59 -11.23 14.87
CA ASN A 457 -1.25 -9.96 15.49
C ASN A 457 -1.87 -9.82 16.89
N TYR A 458 -3.14 -10.16 17.04
CA TYR A 458 -3.85 -10.09 18.33
C TYR A 458 -3.35 -11.11 19.34
N LEU A 459 -3.01 -12.33 18.95
CA LEU A 459 -2.43 -13.30 19.88
C LEU A 459 -1.12 -12.77 20.48
N PHE A 460 -0.20 -12.28 19.64
CA PHE A 460 1.09 -11.78 20.11
C PHE A 460 0.99 -10.43 20.82
N GLU A 461 -0.01 -9.60 20.51
CA GLU A 461 -0.36 -8.43 21.30
C GLU A 461 -0.79 -8.84 22.72
N LEU A 462 -1.72 -9.78 22.86
CA LEU A 462 -2.15 -10.30 24.16
C LEU A 462 -0.98 -10.88 24.97
N PHE A 463 -0.02 -11.54 24.32
CA PHE A 463 1.18 -12.03 24.99
C PHE A 463 2.10 -10.90 25.45
N ARG A 464 2.34 -9.88 24.61
CA ARG A 464 3.15 -8.71 24.99
C ARG A 464 2.53 -7.93 26.15
N GLU A 465 1.21 -7.85 26.20
CA GLU A 465 0.47 -7.18 27.28
C GLU A 465 0.39 -7.98 28.58
N GLY A 466 0.85 -9.24 28.59
CA GLY A 466 0.71 -10.11 29.75
C GLY A 466 -0.76 -10.43 30.09
N ALA A 467 -1.61 -10.53 29.06
CA ALA A 467 -3.06 -10.67 29.21
C ALA A 467 -3.50 -11.97 29.92
N PHE A 468 -2.58 -12.91 30.15
CA PHE A 468 -2.85 -14.22 30.75
C PHE A 468 -2.12 -14.41 32.09
N ASN A 469 -1.71 -13.33 32.75
CA ASN A 469 -1.14 -13.35 34.11
C ASN A 469 0.11 -14.26 34.23
N GLY A 470 1.02 -14.23 33.25
CA GLY A 470 2.25 -15.02 33.26
C GLY A 470 2.09 -16.44 32.69
N LYS A 471 0.95 -16.72 32.04
CA LYS A 471 0.62 -18.01 31.40
C LYS A 471 0.76 -18.01 29.87
N GLU A 472 1.35 -16.95 29.31
CA GLU A 472 1.55 -16.76 27.87
C GLU A 472 2.36 -17.93 27.27
N ASN A 473 3.48 -18.30 27.91
CA ASN A 473 4.31 -19.42 27.46
C ASN A 473 3.58 -20.76 27.53
N ASP A 474 2.72 -20.97 28.54
CA ASP A 474 1.94 -22.21 28.68
C ASP A 474 0.92 -22.33 27.54
N ILE A 475 0.26 -21.22 27.17
CA ILE A 475 -0.67 -21.15 26.03
C ILE A 475 0.08 -21.40 24.72
N TYR A 476 1.19 -20.69 24.51
CA TYR A 476 2.00 -20.78 23.31
C TYR A 476 2.50 -22.21 23.06
N LEU A 477 3.02 -22.88 24.09
CA LEU A 477 3.44 -24.29 24.00
C LEU A 477 2.27 -25.24 23.73
N ARG A 478 1.09 -24.99 24.30
CA ARG A 478 -0.10 -25.79 24.01
C ARG A 478 -0.50 -25.68 22.55
N PHE A 479 -0.53 -24.48 21.98
CA PHE A 479 -0.80 -24.30 20.56
C PHE A 479 0.26 -24.97 19.67
N ILE A 480 1.55 -24.85 20.00
CA ILE A 480 2.61 -25.56 19.27
C ILE A 480 2.40 -27.08 19.28
N ASN A 481 2.08 -27.65 20.44
CA ASN A 481 1.84 -29.10 20.56
C ASN A 481 0.61 -29.58 19.77
N MET A 482 -0.29 -28.67 19.40
CA MET A 482 -1.47 -28.95 18.57
C MET A 482 -1.19 -28.84 17.06
N SER A 483 -0.06 -28.22 16.66
CA SER A 483 0.25 -27.94 15.26
C SER A 483 0.64 -29.20 14.47
N ALA A 484 0.08 -29.34 13.27
CA ALA A 484 0.54 -30.30 12.27
C ALA A 484 1.95 -29.95 11.78
N GLY A 485 2.25 -28.66 11.60
CA GLY A 485 3.59 -28.17 11.27
C GLY A 485 4.66 -28.60 12.29
N TYR A 486 4.36 -28.50 13.59
CA TYR A 486 5.26 -28.97 14.64
C TYR A 486 5.48 -30.50 14.61
N ASN A 487 4.43 -31.27 14.31
CA ASN A 487 4.55 -32.71 14.14
C ASN A 487 5.48 -33.07 12.97
N ILE A 488 5.37 -32.35 11.84
CA ILE A 488 6.29 -32.50 10.70
C ILE A 488 7.71 -32.10 11.09
N TYR A 489 7.89 -30.94 11.72
CA TYR A 489 9.18 -30.46 12.21
C TYR A 489 9.87 -31.51 13.09
N SER A 490 9.15 -32.07 14.07
CA SER A 490 9.68 -33.06 14.99
C SER A 490 10.16 -34.34 14.29
N GLN A 491 9.43 -34.80 13.27
CA GLN A 491 9.81 -35.97 12.47
C GLN A 491 11.04 -35.68 11.60
N ILE A 492 11.04 -34.55 10.89
CA ILE A 492 12.12 -34.18 9.97
C ILE A 492 13.41 -33.89 10.74
N LYS A 493 13.31 -33.14 11.84
CA LYS A 493 14.47 -32.80 12.68
C LYS A 493 15.16 -34.06 13.20
N ALA A 494 14.41 -35.04 13.69
CA ALA A 494 14.97 -36.32 14.14
C ALA A 494 15.73 -37.05 13.02
N ASP A 495 15.27 -36.95 11.77
CA ASP A 495 15.94 -37.57 10.62
C ASP A 495 17.17 -36.79 10.13
N TYR A 496 17.16 -35.46 10.23
CA TYR A 496 18.33 -34.62 9.95
C TYR A 496 19.42 -34.83 11.00
N GLU A 497 19.06 -34.89 12.27
CA GLU A 497 19.99 -35.17 13.38
C GLU A 497 20.66 -36.54 13.23
N LYS A 498 19.91 -37.59 12.85
CA LYS A 498 20.49 -38.92 12.53
C LYS A 498 21.52 -38.87 11.39
N LYS A 499 21.42 -37.89 10.49
CA LYS A 499 22.32 -37.68 9.35
C LYS A 499 23.45 -36.69 9.66
N ASN A 500 23.58 -36.18 10.89
CA ASN A 500 24.46 -35.06 11.25
C ASN A 500 24.27 -33.83 10.35
N GLN A 501 23.02 -33.56 9.95
CA GLN A 501 22.63 -32.39 9.17
C GLN A 501 21.81 -31.44 10.03
N LYS A 502 21.85 -30.14 9.70
CA LYS A 502 21.01 -29.12 10.33
C LYS A 502 19.84 -28.82 9.40
N LEU A 503 18.64 -28.79 9.96
CA LEU A 503 17.44 -28.33 9.25
C LEU A 503 17.48 -26.80 9.22
N GLU A 504 17.42 -26.21 8.03
CA GLU A 504 17.41 -24.77 7.84
C GLU A 504 16.46 -24.42 6.70
N ASN A 505 15.58 -23.44 6.96
CA ASN A 505 14.74 -22.78 5.98
C ASN A 505 13.92 -23.74 5.08
N LEU A 506 13.34 -24.79 5.65
CA LEU A 506 12.46 -25.70 4.93
C LEU A 506 11.04 -25.12 4.86
N GLU A 507 10.59 -24.83 3.65
CA GLU A 507 9.20 -24.42 3.41
C GLU A 507 8.27 -25.64 3.30
N VAL A 508 7.12 -25.58 3.96
CA VAL A 508 6.04 -26.59 3.85
C VAL A 508 4.71 -25.97 3.44
N ASN A 509 3.85 -26.76 2.79
CA ASN A 509 2.49 -26.33 2.48
C ASN A 509 1.56 -26.64 3.65
N LEU A 510 0.79 -25.63 4.09
CA LEU A 510 -0.31 -25.85 5.02
C LEU A 510 -1.56 -26.35 4.29
N GLY A 511 -2.25 -27.29 4.93
CA GLY A 511 -3.52 -27.83 4.47
C GLY A 511 -4.50 -27.94 5.62
N PHE A 512 -5.65 -27.31 5.49
CA PHE A 512 -6.74 -27.35 6.46
C PHE A 512 -7.87 -28.22 5.94
N ASN A 513 -8.30 -29.18 6.75
CA ASN A 513 -9.50 -29.96 6.47
C ASN A 513 -10.69 -29.25 7.10
N VAL A 514 -11.69 -28.94 6.31
CA VAL A 514 -12.87 -28.16 6.74
C VAL A 514 -14.14 -28.81 6.21
N ASP A 515 -15.26 -28.59 6.91
CA ASP A 515 -16.54 -29.05 6.41
C ASP A 515 -17.07 -28.15 5.29
N ASP A 516 -18.06 -28.66 4.57
CA ASP A 516 -18.66 -27.99 3.41
C ASP A 516 -19.38 -26.67 3.74
N ASP A 517 -19.62 -26.40 5.04
CA ASP A 517 -20.23 -25.20 5.60
C ASP A 517 -19.18 -24.13 5.98
N TYR A 518 -17.87 -24.41 5.88
CA TYR A 518 -16.82 -23.41 6.09
C TYR A 518 -16.83 -22.38 4.96
N GLU A 519 -16.87 -21.10 5.33
CA GLU A 519 -16.75 -19.99 4.39
C GLU A 519 -15.34 -19.40 4.44
N ILE A 520 -14.65 -19.42 3.30
CA ILE A 520 -13.38 -18.70 3.13
C ILE A 520 -13.70 -17.21 3.02
N ARG A 521 -13.19 -16.41 3.96
CA ARG A 521 -13.52 -15.00 4.14
C ARG A 521 -12.29 -14.10 4.16
#